data_AF-A0A1I1DYT9-F1
#
_entry.id   AF-A0A1I1DYT9-F1
#
_cell.length_a   1.000
_cell.length_b   1.000
_cell.length_c   1.000
_cell.angle_alpha   90.00
_cell.angle_beta   90.00
_cell.angle_gamma   90.00
#
_symmetry.space_group_name_H-M   'P 1'
#
loop_
_entity.id
_entity.type
_entity.pdbx_description
1 polymer ?
#
loop_
_entity_poly.entity_id
_entity_poly.type
_entity_poly.pdbx_seq_one_letter_code
_entity_poly.pdbx_strand_id
1 'polypeptide(L)'
;MYVYELEIYVFRDDEQTRVPGTGKDICVGQSEELDVGQYGIEEGELFTAYCNVKLGKDVYGNKWVTYDPNVNRRANYESTGTTLSDSCNFLGTTARE
;
A
#
# COMPACT_ATOMS: atom_id res chain seq x y z
N MET A 1 16.60 14.44 -1.50
CA MET A 1 16.26 13.00 -1.61
C MET A 1 14.76 12.91 -1.49
N TYR A 2 14.07 12.34 -2.48
CA TYR A 2 12.62 12.16 -2.43
C TYR A 2 12.31 10.89 -1.64
N VAL A 3 11.41 11.02 -0.67
CA VAL A 3 10.99 9.93 0.20
C VAL A 3 9.48 9.81 0.07
N TYR A 4 9.02 8.63 -0.32
CA TYR A 4 7.63 8.24 -0.26
C TYR A 4 7.35 7.59 1.08
N GLU A 5 6.17 7.78 1.63
CA GLU A 5 5.66 7.03 2.77
C GLU A 5 4.66 6.01 2.24
N LEU A 6 4.97 4.73 2.41
CA LEU A 6 4.06 3.63 2.16
C LEU A 6 3.18 3.43 3.38
N GLU A 7 1.88 3.32 3.18
CA GLU A 7 0.88 3.04 4.21
C GLU A 7 -0.12 2.01 3.71
N ILE A 8 -0.77 1.29 4.62
CA ILE A 8 -1.86 0.38 4.29
C ILE A 8 -3.15 0.95 4.84
N TYR A 9 -4.21 0.84 4.04
CA TYR A 9 -5.57 1.14 4.45
C TYR A 9 -6.43 -0.11 4.32
N VAL A 10 -7.36 -0.27 5.25
CA VAL A 10 -8.34 -1.35 5.27
C VAL A 10 -9.74 -0.75 5.20
N PHE A 11 -10.64 -1.45 4.53
CA PHE A 11 -12.06 -1.08 4.45
C PHE A 11 -12.84 -1.90 5.48
N ARG A 12 -13.37 -1.23 6.50
CA ARG A 12 -14.13 -1.82 7.63
C ARG A 12 -15.33 -0.95 7.92
N ASP A 13 -16.47 -1.56 8.24
CA ASP A 13 -17.69 -0.83 8.62
C ASP A 13 -18.09 0.27 7.61
N ASP A 14 -17.93 -0.01 6.31
CA ASP A 14 -18.14 0.93 5.21
C ASP A 14 -17.23 2.18 5.20
N GLU A 15 -16.15 2.17 6.00
CA GLU A 15 -15.17 3.24 6.10
C GLU A 15 -13.76 2.76 5.75
N GLN A 16 -13.00 3.65 5.11
CA GLN A 16 -11.56 3.45 4.89
C GLN A 16 -10.79 3.93 6.12
N THR A 17 -10.03 3.03 6.74
CA THR A 17 -9.21 3.34 7.91
C THR A 17 -7.73 3.06 7.65
N ARG A 18 -6.86 4.00 8.03
CA ARG A 18 -5.41 3.82 7.99
C ARG A 18 -5.00 2.76 9.00
N VAL A 19 -4.21 1.78 8.58
CA VAL A 19 -3.67 0.75 9.47
C VAL A 19 -2.47 1.32 10.24
N PRO A 20 -2.54 1.44 11.57
CA PRO A 20 -1.46 2.02 12.38
C PRO A 20 -0.14 1.25 12.21
N GLY A 21 0.99 1.98 12.18
CA GLY A 21 2.33 1.38 12.13
C GLY A 21 2.81 0.97 10.73
N THR A 22 2.02 1.20 9.67
CA THR A 22 2.37 0.81 8.30
C THR A 22 3.19 1.86 7.55
N GLY A 23 3.32 3.08 8.09
CA GLY A 23 4.09 4.20 7.54
C GLY A 23 5.59 3.93 7.44
N LYS A 24 6.06 3.57 6.24
CA LYS A 24 7.48 3.34 5.95
C LYS A 24 8.01 4.29 4.88
N ASP A 25 9.20 4.83 5.13
CA ASP A 25 9.92 5.65 4.17
C ASP A 25 10.60 4.80 3.08
N ILE A 26 10.30 5.13 1.82
CA ILE A 26 10.85 4.50 0.63
C ILE A 26 11.53 5.57 -0.22
N CYS A 27 12.83 5.41 -0.46
CA CYS A 27 13.56 6.26 -1.38
C CYS A 27 13.21 5.93 -2.84
N VAL A 28 13.21 6.94 -3.72
CA VAL A 28 13.04 6.73 -5.17
C VAL A 28 13.99 5.64 -5.68
N GLY A 29 13.45 4.72 -6.48
CA GLY A 29 14.20 3.60 -7.06
C GLY A 29 14.45 2.44 -6.10
N GLN A 30 13.81 2.45 -4.93
CA GLN A 30 13.79 1.34 -3.99
C GLN A 30 12.38 0.74 -3.92
N SER A 31 12.30 -0.49 -3.40
CA SER A 31 11.06 -1.21 -3.16
C SER A 31 11.01 -1.68 -1.72
N GLU A 32 9.83 -1.62 -1.11
CA GLU A 32 9.58 -2.22 0.21
C GLU A 32 8.43 -3.24 0.10
N GLU A 33 8.45 -4.20 1.01
CA GLU A 33 7.36 -5.17 1.18
C GLU A 33 6.82 -5.04 2.62
N LEU A 34 5.50 -5.04 2.75
CA LEU A 34 4.80 -5.09 4.03
C LEU A 34 3.99 -6.38 4.11
N ASP A 35 4.16 -7.11 5.21
CA ASP A 35 3.33 -8.25 5.54
C ASP A 35 2.05 -7.76 6.21
N VAL A 36 0.98 -7.67 5.42
CA VAL A 36 -0.35 -7.21 5.85
C VAL A 36 -0.88 -7.98 7.06
N GLY A 37 -0.57 -9.28 7.19
CA GLY A 37 -1.03 -10.10 8.30
C GLY A 37 -0.44 -9.68 9.65
N GLN A 38 0.72 -9.02 9.66
CA GLN A 38 1.35 -8.52 10.88
C GLN A 38 0.66 -7.28 11.45
N TYR A 39 -0.22 -6.63 10.67
CA TYR A 39 -0.89 -5.40 11.06
C TYR A 39 -2.37 -5.60 11.43
N GLY A 40 -2.76 -6.85 11.75
CA GLY A 40 -4.12 -7.16 12.20
C GLY A 40 -5.17 -7.01 11.11
N ILE A 41 -4.79 -7.23 9.84
CA ILE A 41 -5.72 -7.39 8.72
C ILE A 41 -6.16 -8.86 8.70
N GLU A 42 -7.47 -9.08 8.76
CA GLU A 42 -8.11 -10.38 8.85
C GLU A 42 -8.49 -10.93 7.47
N GLU A 43 -8.62 -12.25 7.37
CA GLU A 43 -9.04 -12.92 6.13
C GLU A 43 -10.40 -12.37 5.66
N GLY A 44 -10.50 -12.06 4.37
CA GLY A 44 -11.71 -11.50 3.75
C GLY A 44 -11.77 -9.97 3.77
N GLU A 45 -10.91 -9.29 4.53
CA GLU A 45 -10.89 -7.83 4.55
C GLU A 45 -10.32 -7.24 3.25
N LEU A 46 -10.87 -6.11 2.83
CA LEU A 46 -10.34 -5.35 1.70
C LEU A 46 -9.25 -4.42 2.19
N PHE A 47 -8.09 -4.46 1.55
CA PHE A 47 -7.00 -3.53 1.80
C PHE A 47 -6.49 -2.89 0.51
N THR A 48 -5.79 -1.77 0.66
CA THR A 48 -5.05 -1.11 -0.43
C THR A 48 -3.79 -0.44 0.11
N ALA A 49 -2.83 -0.17 -0.77
CA ALA A 49 -1.63 0.57 -0.44
C ALA A 49 -1.79 2.05 -0.80
N TYR A 50 -1.26 2.91 0.07
CA TYR A 50 -1.09 4.33 -0.17
C TYR A 50 0.40 4.61 -0.27
N CYS A 51 0.81 5.39 -1.27
CA CYS A 51 2.20 5.82 -1.43
C CYS A 51 2.19 7.33 -1.57
N ASN A 52 2.40 8.03 -0.46
CA ASN A 52 2.34 9.48 -0.40
C ASN A 52 3.75 10.05 -0.46
N VAL A 53 3.97 11.18 -1.14
CA VAL A 53 5.24 11.90 -0.96
C VAL A 53 5.19 12.64 0.38
N LYS A 54 6.19 12.48 1.26
CA LYS A 54 6.22 13.10 2.61
C LYS A 54 6.08 14.62 2.67
N LEU A 55 6.22 15.31 1.55
CA LEU A 55 6.06 16.76 1.39
C LEU A 55 5.03 17.13 0.31
N GLY A 56 4.27 16.14 -0.17
CA GLY A 56 3.34 16.24 -1.28
C GLY A 56 1.90 16.02 -0.88
N LYS A 57 1.04 15.75 -1.87
CA LYS A 57 -0.35 15.37 -1.65
C LYS A 57 -0.45 13.86 -1.38
N ASP A 58 -1.53 13.47 -0.73
CA ASP A 58 -1.85 12.06 -0.55
C ASP A 58 -2.35 11.46 -1.88
N VAL A 59 -1.81 10.29 -2.23
CA VAL A 59 -2.16 9.54 -3.44
C VAL A 59 -2.43 8.08 -3.09
N TYR A 60 -3.57 7.63 -3.58
CA TYR A 60 -4.13 6.32 -3.29
C TYR A 60 -3.80 5.30 -4.38
N GLY A 61 -3.56 4.06 -3.98
CA GLY A 61 -3.66 2.93 -4.89
C GLY A 61 -5.05 2.89 -5.51
N ASN A 62 -5.12 2.73 -6.83
CA ASN A 62 -6.39 2.73 -7.57
C ASN A 62 -7.24 1.45 -7.38
N LYS A 63 -6.81 0.49 -6.54
CA LYS A 63 -7.46 -0.81 -6.39
C LYS A 63 -7.45 -1.32 -4.95
N TRP A 64 -8.61 -1.82 -4.52
CA TRP A 64 -8.78 -2.60 -3.29
C TRP A 64 -8.67 -4.09 -3.61
N VAL A 65 -7.99 -4.82 -2.73
CA VAL A 65 -7.75 -6.26 -2.85
C VAL A 65 -8.19 -6.97 -1.57
N THR A 66 -8.83 -8.13 -1.72
CA THR A 66 -9.22 -8.97 -0.58
C THR A 66 -7.99 -9.69 -0.03
N TYR A 67 -7.80 -9.63 1.28
CA TYR A 67 -6.75 -10.39 1.95
C TYR A 67 -7.15 -11.85 2.14
N ASP A 68 -6.27 -12.75 1.74
CA ASP A 68 -6.38 -14.19 1.98
C ASP A 68 -5.01 -14.72 2.42
N PRO A 69 -4.83 -15.06 3.71
CA PRO A 69 -3.55 -15.53 4.25
C PRO A 69 -3.17 -16.93 3.73
N ASN A 70 -4.12 -17.69 3.17
CA ASN A 70 -3.89 -19.02 2.62
C ASN A 70 -3.32 -18.94 1.19
N VAL A 71 -3.39 -17.77 0.57
CA VAL A 71 -2.88 -17.52 -0.76
C VAL A 71 -1.51 -16.85 -0.65
N ASN A 72 -0.45 -17.58 -0.99
CA ASN A 72 0.92 -17.07 -0.97
C ASN A 72 1.18 -16.08 -2.13
N ARG A 73 0.57 -14.89 -2.05
CA ARG A 73 0.66 -13.82 -3.05
C ARG A 73 0.97 -12.48 -2.40
N ARG A 74 1.51 -11.59 -3.23
CA ARG A 74 1.66 -10.17 -2.92
C ARG A 74 0.87 -9.32 -3.91
N ALA A 75 0.35 -8.19 -3.44
CA ALA A 75 -0.22 -7.15 -4.26
C ALA A 75 0.87 -6.12 -4.59
N ASN A 76 1.13 -5.88 -5.88
CA ASN A 76 2.20 -5.00 -6.31
C ASN A 76 1.65 -3.62 -6.67
N TYR A 77 2.29 -2.59 -6.14
CA TYR A 77 1.97 -1.19 -6.41
C TYR A 77 3.23 -0.46 -6.83
N GLU A 78 3.11 0.46 -7.80
CA GLU A 78 4.19 1.33 -8.23
C GLU A 78 3.78 2.79 -8.01
N SER A 79 4.62 3.51 -7.27
CA SER A 79 4.50 4.96 -7.17
C SER A 79 5.45 5.64 -8.13
N THR A 80 4.92 6.57 -8.92
CA THR A 80 5.69 7.40 -9.85
C THR A 80 5.27 8.85 -9.76
N GLY A 81 6.19 9.75 -10.07
CA GLY A 81 5.91 11.18 -10.20
C GLY A 81 6.85 12.06 -9.39
N THR A 82 6.32 13.18 -8.92
CA THR A 82 7.03 14.25 -8.23
C THR A 82 6.26 14.68 -6.99
N THR A 83 6.87 15.46 -6.11
CA THR A 83 6.24 15.95 -4.87
C THR A 83 4.90 16.67 -5.08
N LEU A 84 4.68 17.32 -6.22
CA LEU A 84 3.44 18.07 -6.50
C LEU A 84 2.45 17.28 -7.35
N SER A 85 2.86 16.13 -7.90
CA SER A 85 2.07 15.31 -8.80
C SER A 85 2.64 13.90 -8.85
N ASP A 86 2.03 13.01 -8.09
CA ASP A 86 2.36 11.60 -7.97
C ASP A 86 1.15 10.71 -8.28
N SER A 87 1.43 9.44 -8.55
CA SER A 87 0.43 8.41 -8.87
C SER A 87 0.84 7.10 -8.21
N CYS A 88 -0.11 6.36 -7.64
CA CYS A 88 0.08 5.01 -7.12
C CYS A 88 -0.75 4.02 -7.94
N ASN A 89 -0.09 3.17 -8.71
CA ASN A 89 -0.74 2.27 -9.65
C ASN A 89 -0.66 0.82 -9.17
N PHE A 90 -1.81 0.14 -9.12
CA PHE A 90 -1.83 -1.30 -8.90
C PHE A 90 -1.37 -2.04 -10.16
N LEU A 91 -0.30 -2.84 -10.02
CA LEU A 91 0.28 -3.62 -11.11
C LEU A 91 -0.24 -5.06 -11.18
N GLY A 92 -1.04 -5.49 -10.19
CA GLY A 92 -1.56 -6.85 -10.10
C GLY A 92 -0.98 -7.65 -8.92
N THR A 93 -1.37 -8.92 -8.83
CA THR A 93 -0.86 -9.85 -7.81
C THR A 93 0.15 -10.83 -8.39
N THR A 94 1.23 -11.11 -7.67
CA THR A 94 2.20 -12.16 -8.02
C THR A 94 2.28 -13.20 -6.90
N ALA A 95 2.64 -14.44 -7.23
CA ALA A 95 3.02 -15.43 -6.21
C ALA A 95 4.25 -14.94 -5.45
N ARG A 96 4.33 -15.29 -4.16
CA ARG A 96 5.54 -15.11 -3.35
C ARG A 96 6.38 -16.39 -3.50
N GLU A 97 7.67 -16.22 -3.81
CA GLU A 97 8.61 -17.34 -3.93
C GLU A 97 8.99 -17.91 -2.56
#